data_AF-A0A2S8F4E6-F1
#
_entry.id   AF-A0A2S8F4E6-F1
#
_cell.length_a   1.000
_cell.length_b   1.000
_cell.length_c   1.000
_cell.angle_alpha   90.00
_cell.angle_beta   90.00
_cell.angle_gamma   90.00
#
_symmetry.space_group_name_H-M   'P 1'
#
loop_
_entity.id
_entity.type
_entity.pdbx_description
1 polymer ?
#
loop_
_entity_poly.entity_id
_entity_poly.type
_entity_poly.pdbx_seq_one_letter_code
_entity_poly.pdbx_strand_id
1 'polypeptide(L)'
;MPLRWKPQINLRWLAFAVLVIALGLGWYRDHHQAEAELARLPGELAVLTTRSEDLDRRLMTNSRLPIRDNSLTYLALRTDRWYALRNIPRFSGTAEEYLDKLKQLYEKRQKDPFQVQGESFSSFFAQIYIAPVKEFDKAIGPFMEYMHVPDASIAQEASHLIQVLLVQRGPQMQPHIPELMPHLEQCLAFPADEVRLEAIQCLKIIGTAPPETLTTLRKIAQDDLDDLAVYAVLALRELDEKYPVSTRLMELVQRRIKGWEYAGEILVDVLPSSEAQPFFQRQYAEASDDRMRQYFAQFLNDVALKEEAEPREGEADD
;
A
#
# COMPACT_ATOMS: atom_id res chain seq x y z
N MET A 1 -9.06 31.72 94.64
CA MET A 1 -10.10 31.98 93.61
C MET A 1 -9.87 31.01 92.45
N PRO A 2 -10.85 30.16 92.08
CA PRO A 2 -10.66 29.22 90.98
C PRO A 2 -10.87 29.92 89.63
N LEU A 3 -9.87 29.83 88.74
CA LEU A 3 -9.96 30.29 87.36
C LEU A 3 -10.86 29.33 86.56
N ARG A 4 -12.12 29.72 86.36
CA ARG A 4 -13.02 29.09 85.40
C ARG A 4 -12.61 29.49 83.98
N TRP A 5 -11.79 28.66 83.33
CA TRP A 5 -11.62 28.70 81.88
C TRP A 5 -12.94 28.26 81.22
N LYS A 6 -13.66 29.18 80.60
CA LYS A 6 -14.71 28.85 79.64
C LYS A 6 -14.07 28.90 78.24
N PRO A 7 -13.82 27.77 77.58
CA PRO A 7 -13.40 27.81 76.19
C PRO A 7 -14.58 28.31 75.36
N GLN A 8 -14.53 29.58 74.95
CA GLN A 8 -15.36 30.06 73.86
C GLN A 8 -14.79 29.43 72.58
N ILE A 9 -15.29 28.25 72.24
CA ILE A 9 -15.00 27.61 70.96
C ILE A 9 -15.59 28.53 69.91
N ASN A 10 -14.73 29.32 69.30
CA ASN A 10 -15.12 30.28 68.28
C ASN A 10 -15.62 29.46 67.08
N LEU A 11 -16.87 29.67 66.67
CA LEU A 11 -17.53 28.89 65.60
C LEU A 11 -16.69 28.87 64.30
N ARG A 12 -15.90 29.92 64.08
CA ARG A 12 -14.92 30.04 63.00
C ARG A 12 -13.82 28.97 63.04
N TRP A 13 -13.32 28.61 64.21
CA TRP A 13 -12.32 27.55 64.37
C TRP A 13 -12.90 26.17 64.09
N LEU A 14 -14.15 25.94 64.49
CA LEU A 14 -14.87 24.70 64.16
C LEU A 14 -15.09 24.57 62.64
N ALA A 15 -15.53 25.64 61.99
CA ALA A 15 -15.71 25.65 60.54
C ALA A 15 -14.38 25.42 59.78
N PHE A 16 -13.29 26.03 60.24
CA PHE A 16 -11.96 25.81 59.67
C PHE A 16 -11.50 24.36 59.85
N ALA A 17 -11.65 23.78 61.04
CA ALA A 17 -11.29 22.39 61.29
C ALA A 17 -12.06 21.41 60.41
N VAL A 18 -13.37 21.64 60.20
CA VAL A 18 -14.20 20.81 59.31
C VAL A 18 -13.73 20.90 57.86
N LEU A 19 -13.36 22.10 57.38
CA LEU A 19 -12.82 22.29 56.03
C LEU A 19 -11.50 21.55 55.80
N VAL A 20 -10.59 21.62 56.78
CA VAL A 20 -9.30 20.90 56.71
C VAL A 20 -9.52 19.39 56.71
N ILE A 21 -10.44 18.89 57.53
CA ILE A 21 -10.78 17.46 57.56
C ILE A 21 -11.42 17.03 56.23
N ALA A 22 -12.33 17.83 55.67
CA ALA A 22 -12.96 17.54 54.38
C ALA A 22 -11.95 17.51 53.22
N LEU A 23 -11.00 18.45 53.18
CA LEU A 23 -9.90 18.46 52.22
C LEU A 23 -8.98 17.25 52.39
N GLY A 24 -8.63 16.89 53.63
CA GLY A 24 -7.82 15.71 53.91
C GLY A 24 -8.50 14.40 53.49
N LEU A 25 -9.80 14.27 53.72
CA LEU A 25 -10.59 13.10 53.31
C LEU A 25 -10.77 13.03 51.79
N GLY A 26 -10.93 14.17 51.11
CA GLY A 26 -10.97 14.23 49.65
C GLY A 26 -9.65 13.78 49.05
N TRP A 27 -8.53 14.34 49.51
CA TRP A 27 -7.19 13.96 49.06
C TRP A 27 -6.88 12.48 49.32
N TYR A 28 -7.24 11.95 50.50
CA TYR A 28 -7.05 10.54 50.84
C TYR A 28 -7.84 9.60 49.93
N ARG A 29 -9.10 9.97 49.60
CA ARG A 29 -9.93 9.20 48.67
C ARG A 29 -9.35 9.20 47.26
N ASP A 30 -8.93 10.36 46.76
CA ASP A 30 -8.36 10.49 45.43
C ASP A 30 -7.04 9.71 45.33
N HIS A 31 -6.23 9.73 46.39
CA HIS A 31 -4.97 8.98 46.40
C HIS A 31 -5.18 7.48 46.36
N HIS A 32 -6.15 6.95 47.10
CA HIS A 32 -6.49 5.53 47.04
C HIS A 32 -7.16 5.10 45.73
N GLN A 33 -7.92 5.99 45.09
CA GLN A 33 -8.43 5.73 43.74
C GLN A 33 -7.29 5.67 42.72
N ALA A 34 -6.34 6.61 42.80
CA ALA A 34 -5.15 6.59 41.96
C ALA A 34 -4.27 5.35 42.21
N GLU A 35 -4.10 4.92 43.46
CA GLU A 35 -3.39 3.66 43.78
C GLU A 35 -4.11 2.43 43.24
N ALA A 36 -5.45 2.39 43.32
CA ALA A 36 -6.24 1.28 42.78
C ALA A 36 -6.19 1.23 41.24
N GLU A 37 -6.15 2.38 40.57
CA GLU A 37 -5.95 2.48 39.12
C GLU A 37 -4.51 2.07 38.74
N LEU A 38 -3.49 2.56 39.47
CA LEU A 38 -2.10 2.16 39.30
C LEU A 38 -1.88 0.65 39.53
N ALA A 39 -2.65 0.02 40.41
CA ALA A 39 -2.60 -1.42 40.64
C ALA A 39 -3.28 -2.25 39.54
N ARG A 40 -4.18 -1.65 38.74
CA ARG A 40 -4.81 -2.28 37.57
C ARG A 40 -3.96 -2.18 36.30
N LEU A 41 -3.18 -1.11 36.17
CA LEU A 41 -2.31 -0.89 35.02
C LEU A 41 -1.35 -2.04 34.68
N PRO A 42 -0.73 -2.77 35.63
CA PRO A 42 0.13 -3.91 35.31
C PRO A 42 -0.63 -5.07 34.66
N GLY A 43 -1.89 -5.28 35.06
CA GLY A 43 -2.76 -6.30 34.47
C GLY A 43 -3.23 -5.92 33.07
N GLU A 44 -3.59 -4.65 32.88
CA GLU A 44 -3.97 -4.13 31.56
C GLU A 44 -2.77 -4.07 30.61
N LEU A 45 -1.59 -3.66 31.09
CA LEU A 45 -0.34 -3.73 30.36
C LEU A 45 0.03 -5.17 30.01
N ALA A 46 -0.13 -6.12 30.93
CA ALA A 46 0.14 -7.54 30.65
C ALA A 46 -0.83 -8.11 29.60
N VAL A 47 -2.10 -7.71 29.61
CA VAL A 47 -3.08 -8.10 28.59
C VAL A 47 -2.74 -7.43 27.26
N LEU A 48 -2.34 -6.16 27.25
CA LEU A 48 -1.94 -5.44 26.04
C LEU A 48 -0.63 -5.95 25.48
N THR A 49 0.36 -6.29 26.28
CA THR A 49 1.61 -6.91 25.83
C THR A 49 1.35 -8.33 25.32
N THR A 50 0.50 -9.12 25.98
CA THR A 50 0.13 -10.45 25.47
C THR A 50 -0.64 -10.34 24.15
N ARG A 51 -1.51 -9.34 24.02
CA ARG A 51 -2.27 -9.09 22.78
C ARG A 51 -1.38 -8.52 21.67
N SER A 52 -0.40 -7.69 22.02
CA SER A 52 0.63 -7.18 21.12
C SER A 52 1.57 -8.30 20.68
N GLU A 53 2.01 -9.16 21.59
CA GLU A 53 2.86 -10.31 21.28
C GLU A 53 2.12 -11.38 20.49
N ASP A 54 0.81 -11.57 20.72
CA ASP A 54 -0.04 -12.42 19.87
C ASP A 54 -0.27 -11.78 18.50
N LEU A 55 -0.44 -10.46 18.41
CA LEU A 55 -0.45 -9.72 17.16
C LEU A 55 0.88 -9.83 16.42
N ASP A 56 2.01 -9.56 17.08
CA ASP A 56 3.37 -9.68 16.53
C ASP A 56 3.67 -11.12 16.14
N ARG A 57 3.24 -12.10 16.94
CA ARG A 57 3.37 -13.51 16.60
C ARG A 57 2.49 -13.85 15.41
N ARG A 58 1.25 -13.36 15.31
CA ARG A 58 0.41 -13.52 14.11
C ARG A 58 1.00 -12.81 12.89
N LEU A 59 1.63 -11.65 13.06
CA LEU A 59 2.31 -10.91 12.01
C LEU A 59 3.61 -11.61 11.55
N MET A 60 4.30 -12.32 12.46
CA MET A 60 5.57 -13.01 12.20
C MET A 60 5.41 -14.48 11.78
N THR A 61 4.41 -15.20 12.31
CA THR A 61 4.11 -16.60 11.95
C THR A 61 3.17 -16.72 10.76
N ASN A 62 2.35 -15.70 10.48
CA ASN A 62 1.92 -15.43 9.10
C ASN A 62 3.06 -14.69 8.40
N SER A 63 4.10 -15.41 8.00
CA SER A 63 5.16 -14.89 7.10
C SER A 63 4.65 -14.59 5.68
N ARG A 64 3.38 -14.21 5.55
CA ARG A 64 2.68 -13.56 4.46
C ARG A 64 1.58 -12.71 5.11
N LEU A 65 1.93 -11.46 5.42
CA LEU A 65 0.98 -10.40 5.77
C LEU A 65 -0.22 -10.40 4.79
N PRO A 66 -1.41 -9.95 5.23
CA PRO A 66 -2.60 -9.84 4.38
C PRO A 66 -2.27 -9.02 3.13
N ILE A 67 -2.80 -9.50 1.99
CA ILE A 67 -2.53 -9.03 0.63
C ILE A 67 -3.02 -7.58 0.39
N ARG A 68 -3.75 -7.00 1.36
CA ARG A 68 -4.00 -5.55 1.48
C ARG A 68 -2.71 -4.73 1.39
N ASP A 69 -1.62 -5.34 1.80
CA ASP A 69 -0.30 -4.78 1.72
C ASP A 69 0.40 -5.09 0.40
N ASN A 70 -0.12 -5.79 -0.62
CA ASN A 70 0.69 -6.04 -1.82
C ASN A 70 0.91 -4.77 -2.67
N SER A 71 -0.01 -3.82 -2.71
CA SER A 71 0.29 -2.49 -3.28
C SER A 71 1.25 -1.71 -2.40
N LEU A 72 1.06 -1.75 -1.07
CA LEU A 72 1.90 -1.09 -0.07
C LEU A 72 3.22 -1.80 0.23
N THR A 73 3.42 -3.06 -0.16
CA THR A 73 4.58 -3.94 -0.01
C THR A 73 5.34 -3.97 -1.32
N TYR A 74 4.64 -3.87 -2.46
CA TYR A 74 5.27 -3.44 -3.70
C TYR A 74 5.80 -2.01 -3.55
N LEU A 75 5.03 -1.10 -2.92
CA LEU A 75 5.51 0.24 -2.51
C LEU A 75 6.54 0.17 -1.38
N ALA A 76 6.43 -0.69 -0.37
CA ALA A 76 7.29 -0.68 0.83
C ALA A 76 8.64 -1.39 0.60
N LEU A 77 8.65 -2.55 -0.08
CA LEU A 77 9.88 -3.17 -0.59
C LEU A 77 10.58 -2.24 -1.61
N ARG A 78 9.84 -1.34 -2.27
CA ARG A 78 10.41 -0.26 -3.10
C ARG A 78 10.77 1.01 -2.32
N THR A 79 10.16 1.30 -1.17
CA THR A 79 10.62 2.40 -0.31
C THR A 79 11.98 2.07 0.31
N ASP A 80 12.33 0.81 0.50
CA ASP A 80 13.70 0.42 0.84
C ASP A 80 14.69 0.72 -0.29
N ARG A 81 14.30 0.49 -1.56
CA ARG A 81 15.05 1.02 -2.72
C ARG A 81 15.05 2.55 -2.75
N TRP A 82 14.00 3.21 -2.27
CA TRP A 82 13.92 4.67 -2.14
C TRP A 82 14.87 5.23 -1.06
N TYR A 83 15.12 4.51 0.03
CA TYR A 83 16.20 4.86 0.95
C TYR A 83 17.58 4.75 0.27
N ALA A 84 17.75 3.83 -0.68
CA ALA A 84 18.94 3.81 -1.54
C ALA A 84 19.02 5.02 -2.51
N LEU A 85 17.87 5.64 -2.85
CA LEU A 85 17.82 6.88 -3.64
C LEU A 85 18.29 8.14 -2.86
N ARG A 86 18.52 8.05 -1.54
CA ARG A 86 19.14 9.18 -0.79
C ARG A 86 20.61 9.39 -1.12
N ASN A 87 21.27 8.37 -1.70
CA ASN A 87 22.66 8.42 -2.14
C ASN A 87 22.78 8.34 -3.67
N ILE A 88 21.79 8.85 -4.43
CA ILE A 88 21.94 8.93 -5.89
C ILE A 88 23.12 9.87 -6.18
N PRO A 89 24.13 9.41 -6.93
CA PRO A 89 25.18 10.29 -7.45
C PRO A 89 24.54 11.46 -8.20
N ARG A 90 25.10 12.66 -8.11
CA ARG A 90 24.58 13.80 -8.89
C ARG A 90 24.42 13.41 -10.36
N PHE A 91 23.34 13.88 -10.99
CA PHE A 91 23.12 13.68 -12.42
C PHE A 91 24.39 14.06 -13.19
N SER A 92 24.90 13.12 -13.98
CA SER A 92 26.17 13.28 -14.67
C SER A 92 26.07 14.29 -15.80
N GLY A 93 26.40 15.55 -15.51
CA GLY A 93 26.61 16.58 -16.54
C GLY A 93 25.38 16.80 -17.43
N THR A 94 25.53 16.55 -18.73
CA THR A 94 24.47 16.73 -19.74
C THR A 94 23.73 15.43 -20.04
N ALA A 95 22.54 15.54 -20.67
CA ALA A 95 21.79 14.38 -21.12
C ALA A 95 22.61 13.47 -22.04
N GLU A 96 23.44 14.04 -22.91
CA GLU A 96 24.30 13.27 -23.82
C GLU A 96 25.34 12.44 -23.04
N GLU A 97 26.02 13.03 -22.04
CA GLU A 97 26.96 12.31 -21.17
C GLU A 97 26.27 11.20 -20.37
N TYR A 98 25.06 11.47 -19.89
CA TYR A 98 24.23 10.48 -19.19
C TYR A 98 23.90 9.30 -20.11
N LEU A 99 23.39 9.56 -21.31
CA LEU A 99 22.98 8.51 -22.26
C LEU A 99 24.18 7.70 -22.76
N ASP A 100 25.32 8.33 -23.01
CA ASP A 100 26.55 7.65 -23.40
C ASP A 100 27.02 6.66 -22.33
N LYS A 101 26.98 7.07 -21.05
CA LYS A 101 27.32 6.18 -19.93
C LYS A 101 26.31 5.05 -19.77
N LEU A 102 25.01 5.33 -19.88
CA LEU A 102 23.97 4.29 -19.83
C LEU A 102 24.21 3.21 -20.89
N LYS A 103 24.51 3.66 -22.11
CA LYS A 103 24.84 2.78 -23.24
C LYS A 103 26.09 1.95 -22.97
N GLN A 104 27.16 2.55 -22.45
CA GLN A 104 28.39 1.83 -22.10
C GLN A 104 28.15 0.77 -21.02
N LEU A 105 27.34 1.08 -19.99
CA LEU A 105 26.95 0.12 -18.96
C LEU A 105 26.17 -1.05 -19.56
N TYR A 106 25.28 -0.77 -20.52
CA TYR A 106 24.49 -1.78 -21.21
C TYR A 106 25.35 -2.71 -22.06
N GLU A 107 26.22 -2.14 -22.88
CA GLU A 107 27.19 -2.91 -23.67
C GLU A 107 28.12 -3.74 -22.77
N LYS A 108 28.53 -3.21 -21.61
CA LYS A 108 29.34 -3.97 -20.65
C LYS A 108 28.57 -5.16 -20.08
N ARG A 109 27.33 -4.96 -19.65
CA ARG A 109 26.47 -6.03 -19.11
C ARG A 109 26.14 -7.10 -20.13
N GLN A 110 25.97 -6.72 -21.40
CA GLN A 110 25.82 -7.70 -22.49
C GLN A 110 27.06 -8.58 -22.68
N LYS A 111 28.27 -8.02 -22.48
CA LYS A 111 29.54 -8.75 -22.63
C LYS A 111 29.87 -9.62 -21.43
N ASP A 112 29.55 -9.15 -20.22
CA ASP A 112 29.77 -9.89 -18.98
C ASP A 112 28.59 -9.67 -18.00
N PRO A 113 27.61 -10.59 -17.98
CA PRO A 113 26.45 -10.49 -17.10
C PRO A 113 26.79 -10.55 -15.61
N PHE A 114 28.00 -11.01 -15.25
CA PHE A 114 28.42 -11.24 -13.86
C PHE A 114 29.43 -10.19 -13.34
N GLN A 115 30.09 -9.42 -14.23
CA GLN A 115 31.02 -8.33 -13.85
C GLN A 115 30.44 -6.92 -14.01
N VAL A 116 29.42 -6.59 -13.23
CA VAL A 116 29.15 -5.18 -12.91
C VAL A 116 29.40 -4.94 -11.43
N GLN A 117 30.65 -5.14 -10.99
CA GLN A 117 31.10 -4.63 -9.70
C GLN A 117 31.27 -3.10 -9.78
N GLY A 118 30.53 -2.36 -8.94
CA GLY A 118 30.77 -0.94 -8.66
C GLY A 118 29.60 0.00 -8.95
N GLU A 119 28.95 -0.11 -10.11
CA GLU A 119 27.84 0.77 -10.51
C GLU A 119 26.65 -0.08 -10.92
N SER A 120 25.60 -0.14 -10.10
CA SER A 120 24.37 -0.85 -10.47
C SER A 120 23.59 -0.04 -11.50
N PHE A 121 22.93 -0.75 -12.41
CA PHE A 121 21.97 -0.15 -13.34
C PHE A 121 20.94 0.71 -12.60
N SER A 122 20.48 0.23 -11.45
CA SER A 122 19.54 0.95 -10.60
C SER A 122 20.06 2.32 -10.16
N SER A 123 21.34 2.44 -9.80
CA SER A 123 21.93 3.74 -9.44
C SER A 123 22.04 4.69 -10.62
N PHE A 124 22.33 4.17 -11.82
CA PHE A 124 22.44 5.00 -13.02
C PHE A 124 21.06 5.45 -13.52
N PHE A 125 20.11 4.52 -13.60
CA PHE A 125 18.73 4.83 -13.90
C PHE A 125 18.19 5.90 -12.94
N ALA A 126 18.41 5.73 -11.64
CA ALA A 126 17.99 6.71 -10.63
C ALA A 126 18.52 8.13 -10.85
N GLN A 127 19.63 8.36 -11.58
CA GLN A 127 20.09 9.73 -11.83
C GLN A 127 19.10 10.56 -12.63
N ILE A 128 18.35 9.96 -13.57
CA ILE A 128 17.36 10.69 -14.37
C ILE A 128 16.26 11.30 -13.47
N TYR A 129 15.99 10.68 -12.32
CA TYR A 129 15.04 11.18 -11.32
C TYR A 129 15.44 12.57 -10.79
N ILE A 130 16.72 12.84 -10.60
CA ILE A 130 17.23 14.14 -10.12
C ILE A 130 17.74 15.04 -11.25
N ALA A 131 17.54 14.66 -12.52
CA ALA A 131 17.99 15.43 -13.66
C ALA A 131 17.30 16.81 -13.71
N PRO A 132 18.04 17.90 -13.99
CA PRO A 132 17.45 19.20 -14.31
C PRO A 132 16.46 19.07 -15.46
N VAL A 133 15.35 19.84 -15.44
CA VAL A 133 14.24 19.71 -16.41
C VAL A 133 14.72 19.62 -17.86
N LYS A 134 15.62 20.53 -18.27
CA LYS A 134 16.17 20.55 -19.63
C LYS A 134 16.89 19.26 -20.02
N GLU A 135 17.64 18.66 -19.09
CA GLU A 135 18.38 17.43 -19.36
C GLU A 135 17.47 16.20 -19.24
N PHE A 136 16.48 16.26 -18.35
CA PHE A 136 15.42 15.25 -18.24
C PHE A 136 14.67 15.11 -19.57
N ASP A 137 14.17 16.22 -20.12
CA ASP A 137 13.37 16.21 -21.36
C ASP A 137 14.15 15.66 -22.55
N LYS A 138 15.47 15.86 -22.59
CA LYS A 138 16.34 15.28 -23.62
C LYS A 138 16.63 13.80 -23.40
N ALA A 139 16.76 13.38 -22.14
CA ALA A 139 17.20 12.03 -21.80
C ALA A 139 16.04 11.02 -21.74
N ILE A 140 14.82 11.45 -21.43
CA ILE A 140 13.73 10.53 -21.10
C ILE A 140 13.26 9.71 -22.31
N GLY A 141 13.16 10.29 -23.51
CA GLY A 141 12.82 9.53 -24.72
C GLY A 141 13.80 8.40 -24.99
N PRO A 142 15.12 8.66 -25.16
CA PRO A 142 16.12 7.61 -25.32
C PRO A 142 16.22 6.63 -24.14
N PHE A 143 15.84 7.06 -22.94
CA PHE A 143 15.76 6.16 -21.77
C PHE A 143 14.63 5.14 -21.91
N MET A 144 13.47 5.50 -22.49
CA MET A 144 12.32 4.58 -22.64
C MET A 144 12.65 3.36 -23.52
N GLU A 145 13.61 3.48 -24.44
CA GLU A 145 14.13 2.36 -25.24
C GLU A 145 14.67 1.19 -24.38
N TYR A 146 15.09 1.48 -23.15
CA TYR A 146 15.57 0.45 -22.22
C TYR A 146 14.45 -0.37 -21.60
N MET A 147 13.18 0.00 -21.76
CA MET A 147 12.03 -0.75 -21.22
C MET A 147 11.79 -2.08 -21.92
N HIS A 148 12.26 -2.23 -23.16
CA HIS A 148 12.04 -3.43 -23.99
C HIS A 148 13.35 -4.00 -24.55
N VAL A 149 14.47 -3.78 -23.85
CA VAL A 149 15.71 -4.50 -24.17
C VAL A 149 15.58 -5.99 -23.82
N PRO A 150 16.33 -6.89 -24.49
CA PRO A 150 16.23 -8.33 -24.23
C PRO A 150 16.57 -8.78 -22.80
N ASP A 151 17.38 -8.00 -22.06
CA ASP A 151 17.67 -8.29 -20.64
C ASP A 151 16.47 -7.87 -19.78
N ALA A 152 15.68 -8.87 -19.35
CA ALA A 152 14.47 -8.67 -18.57
C ALA A 152 14.69 -7.88 -17.27
N SER A 153 15.85 -8.00 -16.63
CA SER A 153 16.13 -7.24 -15.40
C SER A 153 16.36 -5.76 -15.70
N ILE A 154 17.01 -5.42 -16.82
CA ILE A 154 17.17 -4.03 -17.24
C ILE A 154 15.81 -3.45 -17.68
N ALA A 155 15.06 -4.19 -18.49
CA ALA A 155 13.73 -3.83 -18.94
C ALA A 155 12.78 -3.55 -17.75
N GLN A 156 12.80 -4.43 -16.75
CA GLN A 156 12.02 -4.26 -15.52
C GLN A 156 12.46 -3.03 -14.73
N GLU A 157 13.77 -2.83 -14.55
CA GLU A 157 14.29 -1.66 -13.81
C GLU A 157 13.96 -0.33 -14.51
N ALA A 158 14.08 -0.27 -15.84
CA ALA A 158 13.69 0.89 -16.62
C ALA A 158 12.18 1.16 -16.51
N SER A 159 11.36 0.13 -16.70
CA SER A 159 9.89 0.23 -16.61
C SER A 159 9.43 0.66 -15.22
N HIS A 160 10.05 0.10 -14.18
CA HIS A 160 9.82 0.51 -12.80
C HIS A 160 10.17 1.99 -12.59
N LEU A 161 11.31 2.46 -13.10
CA LEU A 161 11.67 3.86 -12.92
C LEU A 161 10.70 4.79 -13.64
N ILE A 162 10.20 4.43 -14.83
CA ILE A 162 9.12 5.18 -15.47
C ILE A 162 7.90 5.25 -14.56
N GLN A 163 7.49 4.15 -13.94
CA GLN A 163 6.38 4.15 -12.97
C GLN A 163 6.63 5.15 -11.84
N VAL A 164 7.85 5.18 -11.27
CA VAL A 164 8.22 6.12 -10.21
C VAL A 164 8.18 7.56 -10.70
N LEU A 165 8.68 7.83 -11.91
CA LEU A 165 8.67 9.15 -12.52
C LEU A 165 7.24 9.64 -12.79
N LEU A 166 6.32 8.76 -13.21
CA LEU A 166 4.92 9.10 -13.40
C LEU A 166 4.26 9.55 -12.08
N VAL A 167 4.54 8.87 -10.97
CA VAL A 167 3.98 9.22 -9.65
C VAL A 167 4.61 10.49 -9.08
N GLN A 168 5.94 10.59 -9.12
CA GLN A 168 6.69 11.61 -8.37
C GLN A 168 7.01 12.86 -9.20
N ARG A 169 7.11 12.71 -10.52
CA ARG A 169 7.41 13.79 -11.48
C ARG A 169 6.31 13.90 -12.54
N GLY A 170 5.07 13.55 -12.19
CA GLY A 170 3.90 13.55 -13.09
C GLY A 170 3.80 14.78 -14.01
N PRO A 171 3.86 16.02 -13.49
CA PRO A 171 3.81 17.22 -14.33
C PRO A 171 4.92 17.31 -15.40
N GLN A 172 6.10 16.74 -15.12
CA GLN A 172 7.22 16.70 -16.06
C GLN A 172 7.17 15.49 -16.98
N MET A 173 6.54 14.38 -16.57
CA MET A 173 6.27 13.22 -17.43
C MET A 173 5.12 13.47 -18.41
N GLN A 174 4.18 14.36 -18.08
CA GLN A 174 2.97 14.61 -18.88
C GLN A 174 3.24 14.85 -20.38
N PRO A 175 4.24 15.67 -20.78
CA PRO A 175 4.54 15.90 -22.20
C PRO A 175 5.06 14.65 -22.94
N HIS A 176 5.62 13.69 -22.20
CA HIS A 176 6.27 12.49 -22.73
C HIS A 176 5.34 11.27 -22.75
N ILE A 177 4.13 11.37 -22.20
CA ILE A 177 3.14 10.27 -22.18
C ILE A 177 2.83 9.74 -23.60
N PRO A 178 2.62 10.59 -24.63
CA PRO A 178 2.36 10.10 -25.98
C PRO A 178 3.50 9.24 -26.54
N GLU A 179 4.75 9.60 -26.24
CA GLU A 179 5.95 8.85 -26.66
C GLU A 179 6.13 7.57 -25.83
N LEU A 180 5.67 7.56 -24.58
CA LEU A 180 5.73 6.39 -23.69
C LEU A 180 4.75 5.27 -24.09
N MET A 181 3.59 5.60 -24.67
CA MET A 181 2.54 4.63 -24.98
C MET A 181 3.02 3.44 -25.84
N PRO A 182 3.74 3.63 -26.96
CA PRO A 182 4.27 2.52 -27.75
C PRO A 182 5.25 1.62 -26.97
N HIS A 183 6.04 2.17 -26.04
CA HIS A 183 6.96 1.38 -25.22
C HIS A 183 6.20 0.51 -24.22
N LEU A 184 5.14 1.06 -23.60
CA LEU A 184 4.27 0.30 -22.69
C LEU A 184 3.55 -0.84 -23.42
N GLU A 185 3.07 -0.59 -24.65
CA GLU A 185 2.44 -1.65 -25.46
C GLU A 185 3.41 -2.80 -25.75
N GLN A 186 4.66 -2.48 -26.10
CA GLN A 186 5.69 -3.51 -26.28
C GLN A 186 5.99 -4.28 -24.99
N CYS A 187 5.99 -3.58 -23.85
CA CYS A 187 6.22 -4.20 -22.55
C CYS A 187 5.08 -5.15 -22.13
N LEU A 188 3.83 -4.89 -22.54
CA LEU A 188 2.71 -5.81 -22.30
C LEU A 188 2.89 -7.16 -23.02
N ALA A 189 3.61 -7.17 -24.14
CA ALA A 189 3.95 -8.38 -24.90
C ALA A 189 5.30 -9.00 -24.49
N PHE A 190 5.96 -8.46 -23.45
CA PHE A 190 7.28 -8.92 -23.04
C PHE A 190 7.23 -10.32 -22.41
N PRO A 191 8.20 -11.22 -22.63
CA PRO A 191 8.12 -12.59 -22.11
C PRO A 191 8.16 -12.73 -20.58
N ALA A 192 8.74 -11.75 -19.87
CA ALA A 192 8.85 -11.74 -18.43
C ALA A 192 7.68 -10.99 -17.78
N ASP A 193 6.98 -11.64 -16.87
CA ASP A 193 5.79 -11.10 -16.20
C ASP A 193 6.10 -9.85 -15.37
N GLU A 194 7.32 -9.73 -14.84
CA GLU A 194 7.72 -8.55 -14.08
C GLU A 194 7.72 -7.28 -14.93
N VAL A 195 8.13 -7.37 -16.20
CA VAL A 195 8.13 -6.23 -17.14
C VAL A 195 6.69 -5.88 -17.54
N ARG A 196 5.89 -6.91 -17.85
CA ARG A 196 4.47 -6.77 -18.17
C ARG A 196 3.71 -6.11 -17.01
N LEU A 197 3.98 -6.52 -15.77
CA LEU A 197 3.38 -5.95 -14.58
C LEU A 197 3.71 -4.46 -14.43
N GLU A 198 4.97 -4.04 -14.62
CA GLU A 198 5.31 -2.61 -14.59
C GLU A 198 4.52 -1.82 -15.64
N ALA A 199 4.39 -2.37 -16.85
CA ALA A 199 3.62 -1.71 -17.91
C ALA A 199 2.14 -1.55 -17.54
N ILE A 200 1.51 -2.60 -17.01
CA ILE A 200 0.13 -2.54 -16.50
C ILE A 200 -0.03 -1.46 -15.43
N GLN A 201 0.94 -1.35 -14.51
CA GLN A 201 0.90 -0.33 -13.45
C GLN A 201 1.10 1.09 -13.98
N CYS A 202 2.02 1.29 -14.93
CA CYS A 202 2.21 2.58 -15.60
C CYS A 202 0.92 3.02 -16.31
N LEU A 203 0.27 2.12 -17.05
CA LEU A 203 -1.00 2.40 -17.73
C LEU A 203 -2.08 2.80 -16.72
N LYS A 204 -2.19 2.07 -15.61
CA LYS A 204 -3.12 2.41 -14.51
C LYS A 204 -2.87 3.82 -13.97
N ILE A 205 -1.61 4.22 -13.75
CA ILE A 205 -1.25 5.56 -13.24
C ILE A 205 -1.57 6.66 -14.25
N ILE A 206 -1.35 6.39 -15.54
CA ILE A 206 -1.63 7.35 -16.62
C ILE A 206 -3.13 7.58 -16.79
N GLY A 207 -3.96 6.56 -16.49
CA GLY A 207 -5.42 6.66 -16.49
C GLY A 207 -6.04 6.82 -17.88
N THR A 208 -5.25 6.68 -18.95
CA THR A 208 -5.73 6.64 -20.34
C THR A 208 -4.87 5.67 -21.15
N ALA A 209 -5.46 5.03 -22.15
CA ALA A 209 -4.77 4.10 -23.04
C ALA A 209 -5.45 4.07 -24.42
N PRO A 210 -4.70 3.84 -25.51
CA PRO A 210 -5.28 3.67 -26.83
C PRO A 210 -6.06 2.35 -26.96
N PRO A 211 -6.98 2.23 -27.94
CA PRO A 211 -7.83 1.04 -28.11
C PRO A 211 -7.07 -0.28 -28.26
N GLU A 212 -5.90 -0.25 -28.90
CA GLU A 212 -5.03 -1.41 -29.08
C GLU A 212 -4.54 -1.92 -27.72
N THR A 213 -4.05 -1.02 -26.86
CA THR A 213 -3.60 -1.35 -25.50
C THR A 213 -4.73 -1.87 -24.62
N LEU A 214 -5.93 -1.27 -24.71
CA LEU A 214 -7.11 -1.82 -24.03
C LEU A 214 -7.41 -3.24 -24.51
N THR A 215 -7.25 -3.52 -25.81
CA THR A 215 -7.47 -4.85 -26.37
C THR A 215 -6.45 -5.85 -25.82
N THR A 216 -5.18 -5.47 -25.71
CA THR A 216 -4.13 -6.29 -25.11
C THR A 216 -4.41 -6.57 -23.63
N LEU A 217 -4.75 -5.54 -22.86
CA LEU A 217 -5.13 -5.70 -21.45
C LEU A 217 -6.36 -6.61 -21.26
N ARG A 218 -7.39 -6.48 -22.11
CA ARG A 218 -8.57 -7.35 -22.04
C ARG A 218 -8.23 -8.82 -22.31
N LYS A 219 -7.28 -9.10 -23.22
CA LYS A 219 -6.80 -10.47 -23.44
C LYS A 219 -6.13 -11.03 -22.20
N ILE A 220 -5.22 -10.27 -21.58
CA ILE A 220 -4.55 -10.67 -20.32
C ILE A 220 -5.59 -10.91 -19.22
N ALA A 221 -6.56 -10.01 -19.08
CA ALA A 221 -7.61 -10.12 -18.06
C ALA A 221 -8.55 -11.33 -18.26
N GLN A 222 -8.75 -11.77 -19.50
CA GLN A 222 -9.62 -12.91 -19.85
C GLN A 222 -8.90 -14.26 -19.82
N ASP A 223 -7.58 -14.28 -19.88
CA ASP A 223 -6.79 -15.49 -19.79
C ASP A 223 -6.63 -15.93 -18.32
N ASP A 224 -7.36 -16.96 -17.93
CA ASP A 224 -7.30 -17.54 -16.58
C ASP A 224 -5.92 -18.15 -16.25
N LEU A 225 -5.09 -18.43 -17.26
CA LEU A 225 -3.75 -18.98 -17.07
C LEU A 225 -2.69 -17.87 -16.95
N ASP A 226 -3.05 -16.62 -17.23
CA ASP A 226 -2.15 -15.49 -17.11
C ASP A 226 -2.08 -15.02 -15.66
N ASP A 227 -0.88 -15.09 -15.09
CA ASP A 227 -0.62 -14.68 -13.71
C ASP A 227 -0.94 -13.19 -13.45
N LEU A 228 -1.09 -12.39 -14.52
CA LEU A 228 -1.39 -10.97 -14.47
C LEU A 228 -2.87 -10.63 -14.68
N ALA A 229 -3.75 -11.63 -14.80
CA ALA A 229 -5.17 -11.42 -15.08
C ALA A 229 -5.83 -10.44 -14.09
N VAL A 230 -5.60 -10.61 -12.78
CA VAL A 230 -6.14 -9.71 -11.75
C VAL A 230 -5.62 -8.28 -11.95
N TYR A 231 -4.32 -8.09 -12.18
CA TYR A 231 -3.73 -6.77 -12.39
C TYR A 231 -4.27 -6.08 -13.64
N ALA A 232 -4.46 -6.82 -14.72
CA ALA A 232 -5.06 -6.30 -15.94
C ALA A 232 -6.51 -5.86 -15.73
N VAL A 233 -7.32 -6.61 -14.97
CA VAL A 233 -8.68 -6.20 -14.59
C VAL A 233 -8.66 -4.89 -13.80
N LEU A 234 -7.72 -4.73 -12.87
CA LEU A 234 -7.59 -3.51 -12.08
C LEU A 234 -7.12 -2.30 -12.89
N ALA A 235 -6.26 -2.50 -13.90
CA ALA A 235 -5.92 -1.44 -14.83
C ALA A 235 -7.14 -1.05 -15.68
N LEU A 236 -7.89 -2.04 -16.20
CA LEU A 236 -9.09 -1.81 -16.99
C LEU A 236 -10.18 -1.06 -16.21
N ARG A 237 -10.26 -1.24 -14.89
CA ARG A 237 -11.16 -0.44 -14.04
C ARG A 237 -10.93 1.07 -14.17
N GLU A 238 -9.68 1.49 -14.29
CA GLU A 238 -9.32 2.91 -14.42
C GLU A 238 -9.36 3.39 -15.88
N LEU A 239 -9.21 2.46 -16.84
CA LEU A 239 -8.98 2.77 -18.26
C LEU A 239 -10.21 2.58 -19.15
N ASP A 240 -11.18 1.77 -18.73
CA ASP A 240 -12.35 1.38 -19.52
C ASP A 240 -13.57 1.22 -18.61
N GLU A 241 -14.36 2.28 -18.49
CA GLU A 241 -15.60 2.32 -17.71
C GLU A 241 -16.61 1.24 -18.11
N LYS A 242 -16.53 0.72 -19.34
CA LYS A 242 -17.45 -0.31 -19.85
C LYS A 242 -16.99 -1.73 -19.53
N TYR A 243 -15.77 -1.90 -19.04
CA TYR A 243 -15.26 -3.22 -18.71
C TYR A 243 -16.00 -3.78 -17.49
N PRO A 244 -16.52 -5.02 -17.52
CA PRO A 244 -17.28 -5.61 -16.42
C PRO A 244 -16.36 -6.07 -15.29
N VAL A 245 -15.73 -5.12 -14.59
CA VAL A 245 -14.71 -5.35 -13.55
C VAL A 245 -15.22 -6.29 -12.47
N SER A 246 -16.36 -5.95 -11.84
CA SER A 246 -16.88 -6.72 -10.71
C SER A 246 -17.21 -8.16 -11.12
N THR A 247 -17.89 -8.36 -12.25
CA THR A 247 -18.19 -9.69 -12.78
C THR A 247 -16.92 -10.49 -13.01
N ARG A 248 -15.90 -9.90 -13.64
CA ARG A 248 -14.68 -10.61 -13.93
C ARG A 248 -13.88 -10.96 -12.67
N LEU A 249 -13.81 -10.05 -11.69
CA LEU A 249 -13.18 -10.35 -10.41
C LEU A 249 -13.90 -11.47 -9.67
N MET A 250 -15.25 -11.50 -9.69
CA MET A 250 -16.02 -12.60 -9.10
C MET A 250 -15.70 -13.95 -9.75
N GLU A 251 -15.57 -14.00 -11.08
CA GLU A 251 -15.16 -15.21 -11.81
C GLU A 251 -13.77 -15.68 -11.40
N LEU A 252 -12.79 -14.76 -11.34
CA LEU A 252 -11.41 -15.05 -10.93
C LEU A 252 -11.36 -15.60 -9.50
N VAL A 253 -12.15 -15.00 -8.59
CA VAL A 253 -12.33 -15.50 -7.23
C VAL A 253 -12.91 -16.91 -7.26
N GLN A 254 -14.04 -17.12 -7.93
CA GLN A 254 -14.73 -18.40 -7.99
C GLN A 254 -13.84 -19.53 -8.54
N ARG A 255 -13.04 -19.23 -9.56
CA ARG A 255 -12.11 -20.19 -10.18
C ARG A 255 -10.81 -20.40 -9.39
N ARG A 256 -10.56 -19.61 -8.34
CA ARG A 256 -9.33 -19.64 -7.53
C ARG A 256 -8.07 -19.45 -8.38
N ILE A 257 -8.12 -18.55 -9.37
CA ILE A 257 -6.97 -18.20 -10.22
C ILE A 257 -5.86 -17.60 -9.36
N LYS A 258 -4.60 -17.67 -9.80
CA LYS A 258 -3.49 -17.06 -9.05
C LYS A 258 -3.78 -15.59 -8.73
N GLY A 259 -3.63 -15.21 -7.46
CA GLY A 259 -3.96 -13.87 -6.98
C GLY A 259 -5.45 -13.62 -6.75
N TRP A 260 -6.30 -14.65 -6.76
CA TRP A 260 -7.73 -14.54 -6.47
C TRP A 260 -8.01 -13.89 -5.11
N GLU A 261 -7.13 -14.06 -4.13
CA GLU A 261 -7.27 -13.43 -2.83
C GLU A 261 -7.27 -11.90 -2.97
N TYR A 262 -6.40 -11.37 -3.84
CA TYR A 262 -6.35 -9.95 -4.14
C TYR A 262 -7.61 -9.47 -4.88
N ALA A 263 -8.13 -10.29 -5.81
CA ALA A 263 -9.42 -10.00 -6.44
C ALA A 263 -10.55 -9.94 -5.40
N GLY A 264 -10.55 -10.83 -4.41
CA GLY A 264 -11.50 -10.85 -3.30
C GLY A 264 -11.44 -9.58 -2.46
N GLU A 265 -10.24 -9.11 -2.11
CA GLU A 265 -10.07 -7.84 -1.38
C GLU A 265 -10.66 -6.66 -2.16
N ILE A 266 -10.40 -6.56 -3.47
CA ILE A 266 -10.93 -5.47 -4.28
C ILE A 266 -12.45 -5.56 -4.43
N LEU A 267 -13.00 -6.77 -4.51
CA LEU A 267 -14.45 -6.98 -4.59
C LEU A 267 -15.21 -6.41 -3.40
N VAL A 268 -14.60 -6.41 -2.19
CA VAL A 268 -15.20 -5.76 -1.01
C VAL A 268 -15.46 -4.27 -1.29
N ASP A 269 -14.54 -3.60 -1.98
CA ASP A 269 -14.64 -2.18 -2.27
C ASP A 269 -15.60 -1.90 -3.43
N VAL A 270 -15.55 -2.70 -4.51
CA VAL A 270 -16.26 -2.41 -5.77
C VAL A 270 -17.68 -2.98 -5.85
N LEU A 271 -18.04 -3.98 -5.04
CA LEU A 271 -19.41 -4.51 -4.99
C LEU A 271 -20.24 -3.81 -3.91
N PRO A 272 -21.55 -3.61 -4.15
CA PRO A 272 -22.51 -3.32 -3.08
C PRO A 272 -22.53 -4.46 -2.05
N SER A 273 -22.70 -4.15 -0.77
CA SER A 273 -22.73 -5.15 0.31
C SER A 273 -23.80 -6.22 0.08
N SER A 274 -24.94 -5.84 -0.48
CA SER A 274 -26.05 -6.74 -0.84
C SER A 274 -25.67 -7.82 -1.88
N GLU A 275 -24.65 -7.58 -2.70
CA GLU A 275 -24.11 -8.54 -3.67
C GLU A 275 -22.87 -9.25 -3.14
N ALA A 276 -21.97 -8.51 -2.48
CA ALA A 276 -20.72 -9.03 -1.94
C ALA A 276 -20.95 -10.10 -0.86
N GLN A 277 -21.89 -9.84 0.06
CA GLN A 277 -22.16 -10.72 1.20
C GLN A 277 -22.66 -12.12 0.77
N PRO A 278 -23.73 -12.27 -0.04
CA PRO A 278 -24.16 -13.60 -0.49
C PRO A 278 -23.12 -14.27 -1.40
N PHE A 279 -22.33 -13.51 -2.16
CA PHE A 279 -21.23 -14.06 -2.95
C PHE A 279 -20.15 -14.69 -2.06
N PHE A 280 -19.59 -13.94 -1.10
CA PHE A 280 -18.53 -14.46 -0.23
C PHE A 280 -19.04 -15.54 0.74
N GLN A 281 -20.31 -15.51 1.17
CA GLN A 281 -20.90 -16.60 1.95
C GLN A 281 -20.91 -17.93 1.17
N ARG A 282 -21.27 -17.87 -0.12
CA ARG A 282 -21.21 -19.05 -1.00
C ARG A 282 -19.77 -19.54 -1.15
N GLN A 283 -18.83 -18.63 -1.40
CA GLN A 283 -17.42 -18.99 -1.56
C GLN A 283 -16.78 -19.55 -0.27
N TYR A 284 -17.20 -19.06 0.89
CA TYR A 284 -16.82 -19.61 2.20
C TYR A 284 -17.34 -21.04 2.39
N ALA A 285 -18.60 -21.31 2.03
CA ALA A 285 -19.19 -22.64 2.15
C ALA A 285 -18.53 -23.65 1.18
N GLU A 286 -18.14 -23.20 -0.01
CA GLU A 286 -17.46 -24.00 -1.04
C GLU A 286 -15.95 -24.16 -0.79
N ALA A 287 -15.37 -23.47 0.19
CA ALA A 287 -13.94 -23.50 0.46
C ALA A 287 -13.45 -24.89 0.90
N SER A 288 -12.42 -25.39 0.21
CA SER A 288 -11.86 -26.74 0.38
C SER A 288 -10.99 -26.92 1.61
N ASP A 289 -10.44 -25.83 2.15
CA ASP A 289 -9.51 -25.85 3.27
C ASP A 289 -9.70 -24.65 4.21
N ASP A 290 -9.12 -24.75 5.39
CA ASP A 290 -9.24 -23.74 6.44
C ASP A 290 -8.60 -22.41 6.06
N ARG A 291 -7.57 -22.41 5.22
CA ARG A 291 -6.90 -21.18 4.79
C ARG A 291 -7.81 -20.38 3.86
N MET A 292 -8.46 -21.04 2.90
CA MET A 292 -9.46 -20.38 2.04
C MET A 292 -10.63 -19.86 2.86
N ARG A 293 -11.11 -20.64 3.84
CA ARG A 293 -12.16 -20.20 4.77
C ARG A 293 -11.75 -18.94 5.53
N GLN A 294 -10.49 -18.86 5.99
CA GLN A 294 -9.98 -17.66 6.64
C GLN A 294 -10.04 -16.42 5.74
N TYR A 295 -9.64 -16.53 4.47
CA TYR A 295 -9.74 -15.41 3.52
C TYR A 295 -11.20 -14.97 3.30
N PHE A 296 -12.11 -15.91 3.05
CA PHE A 296 -13.52 -15.55 2.84
C PHE A 296 -14.20 -15.02 4.11
N ALA A 297 -13.84 -15.54 5.29
CA ALA A 297 -14.29 -14.97 6.56
C ALA A 297 -13.79 -13.53 6.75
N GLN A 298 -12.54 -13.26 6.36
CA GLN A 298 -12.00 -11.90 6.37
C GLN A 298 -12.80 -10.98 5.44
N PHE A 299 -13.04 -11.40 4.18
CA PHE A 299 -13.83 -10.58 3.24
C PHE A 299 -15.25 -10.32 3.74
N LEU A 300 -15.90 -11.31 4.35
CA LEU A 300 -17.22 -11.14 4.95
C LEU A 300 -17.22 -10.13 6.10
N ASN A 301 -16.19 -10.16 6.94
CA ASN A 301 -16.04 -9.18 8.01
C ASN A 301 -15.81 -7.77 7.44
N ASP A 302 -14.96 -7.65 6.41
CA ASP A 302 -14.67 -6.36 5.78
C ASP A 302 -15.93 -5.77 5.11
N VAL A 303 -16.77 -6.59 4.48
CA VAL A 303 -18.09 -6.17 3.95
C VAL A 303 -19.03 -5.68 5.06
N ALA A 304 -19.09 -6.39 6.19
CA ALA A 304 -19.94 -5.99 7.32
C ALA A 304 -19.48 -4.65 7.93
N LEU A 305 -18.17 -4.45 8.09
CA LEU A 305 -17.60 -3.19 8.57
C LEU A 305 -17.88 -2.03 7.63
N LYS A 306 -17.87 -2.27 6.31
CA LYS A 306 -18.24 -1.26 5.29
C LYS A 306 -19.69 -0.81 5.46
N GLU A 307 -20.62 -1.75 5.64
CA GLU A 307 -22.04 -1.47 5.84
C GLU A 307 -22.31 -0.68 7.14
N GLU A 308 -21.55 -0.95 8.21
CA GLU A 308 -21.64 -0.18 9.46
C GLU A 308 -21.10 1.25 9.34
N ALA A 309 -20.13 1.48 8.45
CA ALA A 309 -19.49 2.78 8.24
C ALA A 309 -20.27 3.69 7.28
N GLU A 310 -21.12 3.13 6.42
CA GLU A 310 -21.99 3.91 5.54
C GLU A 310 -23.16 4.50 6.34
N PRO A 311 -23.35 5.84 6.35
CA PRO A 311 -24.46 6.45 7.05
C PRO A 311 -25.77 5.91 6.47
N ARG A 312 -26.66 5.42 7.32
CA ARG A 312 -27.99 4.99 6.89
C ARG A 312 -28.68 6.18 6.25
N GLU A 313 -28.95 6.09 4.95
CA GLU A 313 -29.79 7.05 4.24
C GLU A 313 -31.15 7.12 4.95
N GLY A 314 -31.31 8.12 5.82
CA GLY A 314 -32.47 8.26 6.70
C GLY A 314 -32.20 8.90 8.06
N GLU A 315 -30.96 8.98 8.55
CA GLU A 315 -30.63 9.59 9.86
C GLU A 315 -30.13 11.04 9.78
N ALA A 316 -30.14 11.68 8.60
CA ALA A 316 -29.66 13.05 8.40
C ALA A 316 -30.73 14.15 8.47
N ASP A 317 -32.01 13.80 8.68
CA ASP A 317 -33.15 14.73 8.73
C ASP A 317 -34.00 14.54 10.00
N ASP A 318 -33.38 14.51 11.20
CA ASP A 318 -34.08 14.69 12.48
C ASP A 318 -33.38 15.72 13.39
#